data_AF-A0A970DGV6-F1
#
_entry.id   AF-A0A970DGV6-F1
#
_cell.length_a   1.000
_cell.length_b   1.000
_cell.length_c   1.000
_cell.angle_alpha   90.00
_cell.angle_beta   90.00
_cell.angle_gamma   90.00
#
_symmetry.space_group_name_H-M   'P 1'
#
loop_
_entity.id
_entity.type
_entity.pdbx_description
1 polymer ?
#
loop_
_entity_poly.entity_id
_entity_poly.type
_entity_poly.pdbx_seq_one_letter_code
_entity_poly.pdbx_strand_id
1 'polypeptide(L)'
;MSVDCKNTFFPVSPFENKKAARRPDNIMQTHTHEFTASTELALRDDLRHNHRFAGVTSEAIPAGRSHIHKIKVNTTFDLNHFHELIVKTGPAETVNSRDPRKGQVHVHFV
;
A
#
# COMPACT_ATOMS: atom_id res chain seq x y z
N MET A 1 1.76 -21.45 -30.73
CA MET A 1 1.76 -19.98 -30.54
C MET A 1 1.59 -19.74 -29.05
N SER A 2 2.69 -19.38 -28.36
CA SER A 2 2.72 -19.16 -26.91
C SER A 2 2.79 -17.65 -26.68
N VAL A 3 1.74 -17.07 -26.13
CA VAL A 3 1.75 -15.67 -25.68
C VAL A 3 2.34 -15.64 -24.28
N ASP A 4 3.66 -15.58 -24.22
CA ASP A 4 4.41 -15.32 -22.98
C ASP A 4 4.16 -13.86 -22.57
N CYS A 5 3.39 -13.63 -21.51
CA CYS A 5 3.27 -12.32 -20.85
C CYS A 5 4.48 -12.07 -19.93
N LYS A 6 5.70 -12.26 -20.47
CA LYS A 6 6.97 -12.03 -19.79
C LYS A 6 7.70 -10.91 -20.51
N ASN A 7 7.50 -9.67 -20.07
CA ASN A 7 8.52 -8.61 -20.08
C ASN A 7 7.90 -7.23 -19.76
N THR A 8 7.69 -6.98 -18.48
CA THR A 8 7.91 -5.64 -17.91
C THR A 8 8.61 -5.82 -16.57
N PHE A 9 9.82 -6.36 -16.61
CA PHE A 9 10.74 -6.32 -15.47
C PHE A 9 11.26 -4.87 -15.39
N PHE A 10 10.57 -4.02 -14.64
CA PHE A 10 11.13 -2.72 -14.30
C PHE A 10 12.31 -2.97 -13.37
N PRO A 11 13.53 -2.52 -13.70
CA PRO A 11 14.65 -2.65 -12.79
C PRO A 11 14.33 -1.86 -11.52
N VAL A 12 14.12 -2.57 -10.40
CA VAL A 12 14.12 -1.95 -9.07
C VAL A 12 15.53 -1.44 -8.82
N SER A 13 15.78 -0.16 -9.11
CA SER A 13 17.06 0.45 -8.78
C SER A 13 17.26 0.40 -7.26
N PRO A 14 18.43 -0.02 -6.75
CA PRO A 14 18.75 0.13 -5.34
C PRO A 14 19.19 1.58 -5.10
N PHE A 15 18.26 2.53 -5.22
CA PHE A 15 18.50 3.90 -4.76
C PHE A 15 18.12 4.00 -3.28
N GLU A 16 18.90 3.33 -2.43
CA GLU A 16 19.01 3.71 -1.03
C GLU A 16 19.76 5.04 -0.97
N ASN A 17 19.01 6.13 -1.06
CA ASN A 17 19.56 7.46 -0.89
C ASN A 17 19.88 7.67 0.60
N LYS A 18 21.17 7.52 0.96
CA LYS A 18 21.71 7.83 2.28
C LYS A 18 21.38 9.28 2.65
N LYS A 19 20.32 9.50 3.43
CA LYS A 19 20.15 10.76 4.15
C LYS A 19 20.63 10.59 5.59
N ALA A 20 21.50 11.51 5.99
CA ALA A 20 22.18 11.58 7.28
C ALA A 20 21.25 11.24 8.45
N ALA A 21 21.77 10.41 9.36
CA ALA A 21 21.11 10.01 10.59
C ALA A 21 20.69 11.25 11.39
N ARG A 22 19.42 11.62 11.30
CA ARG A 22 18.79 12.47 12.31
C ARG A 22 18.78 11.66 13.60
N ARG A 23 19.02 12.35 14.73
CA ARG A 23 18.97 11.78 16.09
C ARG A 23 17.71 10.91 16.22
N PRO A 24 17.72 9.82 17.00
CA PRO A 24 16.50 9.06 17.23
C PRO A 24 15.56 9.97 18.03
N ASP A 25 14.70 10.71 17.32
CA ASP A 25 13.43 11.09 17.90
C ASP A 25 12.85 9.78 18.43
N ASN A 26 12.40 9.80 19.67
CA ASN A 26 11.75 8.67 20.30
C ASN A 26 10.40 8.47 19.57
N ILE A 27 10.44 7.94 18.34
CA ILE A 27 9.29 7.70 17.49
C ILE A 27 8.57 6.53 18.13
N MET A 28 7.73 6.86 19.10
CA MET A 28 6.83 5.92 19.71
C MET A 28 5.95 5.34 18.62
N GLN A 29 5.83 4.01 18.59
CA GLN A 29 4.94 3.32 17.68
C GLN A 29 3.54 3.91 17.80
N THR A 30 2.90 4.18 16.66
CA THR A 30 1.60 4.83 16.58
C THR A 30 0.51 3.79 16.29
N HIS A 31 0.22 3.54 15.01
CA HIS A 31 -0.78 2.60 14.57
C HIS A 31 -0.53 2.16 13.13
N THR A 32 -1.16 1.04 12.81
CA THR A 32 -1.25 0.44 11.47
C THR A 32 -2.71 0.05 11.20
N HIS A 33 -3.04 -0.25 9.94
CA HIS A 33 -4.35 -0.76 9.56
C HIS A 33 -4.24 -2.08 8.81
N GLU A 34 -5.11 -3.04 9.14
CA GLU A 34 -5.31 -4.24 8.33
C GLU A 34 -6.15 -3.91 7.09
N PHE A 35 -5.93 -4.65 6.00
CA PHE A 35 -6.73 -4.50 4.80
C PHE A 35 -6.84 -5.82 4.04
N THR A 36 -7.91 -5.94 3.25
CA THR A 36 -8.07 -6.92 2.18
C THR A 36 -8.46 -6.17 0.91
N ALA A 37 -7.99 -6.63 -0.24
CA ALA A 37 -8.23 -5.99 -1.53
C ALA A 37 -8.04 -6.99 -2.69
N SER A 38 -8.34 -6.54 -3.92
CA SER A 38 -8.12 -7.30 -5.14
C SER A 38 -7.71 -6.38 -6.29
N THR A 39 -7.14 -6.95 -7.35
CA THR A 39 -6.86 -6.20 -8.57
C THR A 39 -8.15 -6.04 -9.39
N GLU A 40 -8.12 -5.14 -10.38
CA GLU A 40 -9.12 -5.15 -11.45
C GLU A 40 -9.00 -6.46 -12.26
N LEU A 41 -10.09 -6.87 -12.92
CA LEU A 41 -10.08 -8.00 -13.84
C LEU A 41 -9.17 -7.68 -15.04
N ALA A 42 -8.19 -8.53 -15.30
CA ALA A 42 -7.46 -8.49 -16.56
C ALA A 42 -8.42 -8.89 -17.69
N LEU A 43 -8.71 -7.98 -18.63
CA LEU A 43 -9.66 -8.21 -19.72
C LEU A 43 -9.03 -8.65 -21.05
N ARG A 44 -7.71 -8.93 -21.06
CA ARG A 44 -7.03 -9.38 -22.29
C ARG A 44 -7.16 -10.90 -22.44
N ASP A 45 -7.76 -11.32 -23.55
CA ASP A 45 -7.91 -12.70 -24.02
C ASP A 45 -8.66 -13.63 -23.04
N ASP A 46 -8.55 -14.95 -23.25
CA ASP A 46 -9.24 -16.00 -22.49
C ASP A 46 -8.71 -16.15 -21.04
N LEU A 47 -7.72 -15.34 -20.63
CA LEU A 47 -7.11 -15.34 -19.30
C LEU A 47 -7.74 -14.25 -18.41
N ARG A 48 -9.06 -14.19 -18.30
CA ARG A 48 -9.73 -13.28 -17.37
C ARG A 48 -9.52 -13.75 -15.94
N HIS A 49 -8.78 -12.99 -15.17
CA HIS A 49 -8.52 -13.30 -13.77
C HIS A 49 -8.36 -12.04 -12.92
N ASN A 50 -8.48 -12.24 -11.63
CA ASN A 50 -8.31 -11.25 -10.57
C ASN A 50 -7.37 -11.88 -9.53
N HIS A 51 -6.47 -11.10 -8.98
CA HIS A 51 -5.69 -11.52 -7.81
C HIS A 51 -6.17 -10.83 -6.55
N ARG A 52 -6.23 -11.58 -5.45
CA ARG A 52 -6.58 -11.06 -4.13
C ARG A 52 -5.31 -10.76 -3.33
N PHE A 53 -5.43 -9.92 -2.31
CA PHE A 53 -4.35 -9.69 -1.35
C PHE A 53 -4.88 -9.18 -0.03
N ALA A 54 -4.10 -9.41 1.02
CA ALA A 54 -4.36 -8.92 2.36
C ALA A 54 -3.03 -8.52 3.02
N GLY A 55 -3.08 -7.61 3.96
CA GLY A 55 -1.88 -7.18 4.67
C GLY A 55 -2.16 -6.15 5.75
N VAL A 56 -1.07 -5.58 6.27
CA VAL A 56 -1.09 -4.49 7.24
C VAL A 56 -0.26 -3.35 6.67
N THR A 57 -0.74 -2.11 6.81
CA THR A 57 -0.01 -0.93 6.35
C THR A 57 1.28 -0.73 7.14
N SER A 58 2.18 0.13 6.64
CA SER A 58 3.25 0.68 7.48
C SER A 58 2.68 1.46 8.67
N GLU A 59 3.53 1.79 9.63
CA GLU A 59 3.27 2.85 10.62
C GLU A 59 2.91 4.18 9.94
N ALA A 60 2.20 5.04 10.66
CA ALA A 60 1.83 6.37 10.21
C ALA A 60 3.07 7.21 9.83
N ILE A 61 3.06 7.78 8.64
CA ILE A 61 4.11 8.64 8.12
C ILE A 61 3.57 10.08 8.08
N PRO A 62 4.11 11.01 8.88
CA PRO A 62 3.67 12.41 8.87
C PRO A 62 3.72 13.02 7.47
N ALA A 63 2.61 13.67 7.07
CA ALA A 63 2.45 14.28 5.76
C ALA A 63 1.59 15.54 5.87
N GLY A 64 2.24 16.70 5.91
CA GLY A 64 1.55 17.99 6.08
C GLY A 64 0.85 18.08 7.45
N ARG A 65 -0.46 18.34 7.44
CA ARG A 65 -1.30 18.44 8.65
C ARG A 65 -1.94 17.11 9.07
N SER A 66 -1.59 16.02 8.41
CA SER A 66 -2.15 14.68 8.58
C SER A 66 -1.01 13.64 8.48
N HIS A 67 -1.33 12.39 8.22
CA HIS A 67 -0.38 11.32 7.91
C HIS A 67 -0.89 10.43 6.78
N ILE A 68 0.01 9.64 6.23
CA ILE A 68 -0.28 8.60 5.24
C ILE A 68 0.36 7.28 5.69
N HIS A 69 0.00 6.19 5.02
CA HIS A 69 0.69 4.92 5.18
C HIS A 69 1.25 4.44 3.84
N LYS A 70 2.24 3.54 3.91
CA LYS A 70 2.71 2.77 2.76
C LYS A 70 2.14 1.37 2.85
N ILE A 71 1.81 0.81 1.70
CA ILE A 71 1.45 -0.60 1.54
C ILE A 71 2.49 -1.22 0.60
N LYS A 72 3.05 -2.35 1.04
CA LYS A 72 3.90 -3.20 0.21
C LYS A 72 3.44 -4.64 0.39
N VAL A 73 2.90 -5.25 -0.66
CA VAL A 73 2.26 -6.56 -0.59
C VAL A 73 2.32 -7.29 -1.93
N ASN A 74 2.32 -8.62 -1.90
CA ASN A 74 2.15 -9.44 -3.08
C ASN A 74 0.71 -9.92 -3.20
N THR A 75 0.24 -10.07 -4.43
CA THR A 75 -1.05 -10.72 -4.67
C THR A 75 -0.99 -12.23 -4.50
N THR A 76 -2.17 -12.87 -4.46
CA THR A 76 -2.30 -14.32 -4.58
C THR A 76 -1.60 -14.81 -5.85
N PHE A 77 -1.02 -16.01 -5.77
CA PHE A 77 -0.42 -16.69 -6.90
C PHE A 77 -1.50 -17.46 -7.66
N ASP A 78 -2.01 -16.85 -8.73
CA ASP A 78 -3.06 -17.41 -9.57
C ASP A 78 -2.59 -17.40 -11.02
N LEU A 79 -3.02 -18.37 -11.83
CA LEU A 79 -2.60 -18.52 -13.23
C LEU A 79 -1.08 -18.35 -13.43
N ASN A 80 -0.31 -19.00 -12.57
CA ASN A 80 1.15 -19.09 -12.62
C ASN A 80 1.92 -17.75 -12.46
N HIS A 81 1.32 -16.73 -11.84
CA HIS A 81 2.04 -15.51 -11.47
C HIS A 81 1.40 -14.76 -10.28
N PHE A 82 2.11 -13.73 -9.81
CA PHE A 82 1.64 -12.77 -8.81
C PHE A 82 2.17 -11.37 -9.16
N HIS A 83 1.60 -10.34 -8.55
CA HIS A 83 2.06 -8.97 -8.67
C HIS A 83 2.55 -8.43 -7.33
N GLU A 84 3.60 -7.60 -7.36
CA GLU A 84 4.00 -6.77 -6.22
C GLU A 84 3.29 -5.42 -6.34
N LEU A 85 2.61 -4.98 -5.27
CA LEU A 85 2.01 -3.66 -5.17
C LEU A 85 2.79 -2.84 -4.15
N ILE A 86 3.14 -1.61 -4.55
CA ILE A 86 3.73 -0.59 -3.70
C ILE A 86 2.91 0.68 -3.85
N VAL A 87 2.06 0.96 -2.88
CA VAL A 87 1.15 2.12 -2.92
C VAL A 87 1.25 2.95 -1.64
N LYS A 88 0.83 4.21 -1.73
CA LYS A 88 0.65 5.08 -0.57
C LYS A 88 -0.83 5.36 -0.44
N THR A 89 -1.32 5.40 0.79
CA THR A 89 -2.68 5.86 1.05
C THR A 89 -2.78 7.38 0.84
N GLY A 90 -4.01 7.86 0.69
CA GLY A 90 -4.37 9.26 0.87
C GLY A 90 -4.22 9.73 2.31
N PRO A 91 -4.42 11.04 2.56
CA PRO A 91 -4.41 11.62 3.90
C PRO A 91 -5.51 11.01 4.78
N ALA A 92 -5.35 11.13 6.10
CA ALA A 92 -6.40 10.74 7.03
C ALA A 92 -7.62 11.65 6.88
N GLU A 93 -8.78 11.05 6.59
CA GLU A 93 -10.07 11.71 6.50
C GLU A 93 -10.92 11.36 7.73
N THR A 94 -11.24 12.35 8.56
CA THR A 94 -12.01 12.15 9.80
C THR A 94 -13.47 11.82 9.50
N VAL A 95 -13.96 10.69 10.04
CA VAL A 95 -15.33 10.21 9.79
C VAL A 95 -16.35 10.91 10.67
N ASN A 96 -16.00 11.21 11.92
CA ASN A 96 -16.87 11.79 12.95
C ASN A 96 -16.35 13.16 13.42
N SER A 97 -16.26 14.11 12.49
CA SER A 97 -15.67 15.44 12.73
C SER A 97 -16.37 16.28 13.81
N ARG A 98 -17.63 15.93 14.16
CA ARG A 98 -18.42 16.60 15.21
C ARG A 98 -18.10 16.10 16.62
N ASP A 99 -17.43 14.96 16.76
CA ASP A 99 -17.12 14.37 18.06
C ASP A 99 -15.90 15.05 18.70
N PRO A 100 -15.74 14.98 20.04
CA PRO A 100 -14.54 15.46 20.72
C PRO A 100 -13.28 14.79 20.13
N ARG A 101 -12.18 15.54 20.01
CA ARG A 101 -10.92 15.07 19.39
C ARG A 101 -10.46 13.69 19.86
N LYS A 102 -10.64 13.38 21.15
CA LYS A 102 -10.23 12.10 21.74
C LYS A 102 -11.05 10.90 21.22
N GLY A 103 -12.25 11.12 20.69
CA GLY A 103 -13.12 10.09 20.11
C GLY A 103 -13.15 10.12 18.58
N GLN A 104 -12.38 10.98 17.93
CA GLN A 104 -12.35 11.05 16.48
C GLN A 104 -11.63 9.84 15.89
N VAL A 105 -12.21 9.26 14.84
CA VAL A 105 -11.62 8.20 14.01
C VAL A 105 -11.50 8.71 12.59
N HIS A 106 -10.50 8.20 11.88
CA HIS A 106 -10.26 8.54 10.48
C HIS A 106 -10.08 7.30 9.64
N VAL A 107 -10.27 7.47 8.34
CA VAL A 107 -10.00 6.46 7.33
C VAL A 107 -8.97 6.99 6.34
N HIS A 108 -8.35 6.07 5.62
CA HIS A 108 -7.49 6.40 4.49
C HIS A 108 -8.03 5.71 3.24
N PHE A 109 -8.00 6.42 2.10
CA PHE A 109 -8.33 5.85 0.80
C PHE A 109 -7.06 5.45 0.03
N VAL A 110 -7.19 4.53 -0.93
CA VAL A 110 -6.14 4.12 -1.88
C VAL A 110 -6.68 4.28 -3.28
#